data_AF-A0A9E4ZKM4-F1
#
_entry.id   AF-A0A9E4ZKM4-F1
#
_cell.length_a   1.000
_cell.length_b   1.000
_cell.length_c   1.000
_cell.angle_alpha   90.00
_cell.angle_beta   90.00
_cell.angle_gamma   90.00
#
_symmetry.space_group_name_H-M   'P 1'
#
loop_
_entity.id
_entity.type
_entity.pdbx_description
1 polymer ?
#
loop_
_entity_poly.entity_id
_entity_poly.type
_entity_poly.pdbx_seq_one_letter_code
_entity_poly.pdbx_strand_id
1 'polypeptide(L)'
;MKPENEQIVKSFLAHADDLSDDITDDVEEMLGVVPFIFSILRDRPESFALSTLADYRFSRPASLDAKTAELIAVAAAASAGADSCLKVHIGAALKEGASRDEVLDVLLIAAMIGKTRVLASSLRQFREVCGKEQGTGR
;
A
#
# COMPACT_ATOMS: atom_id res chain seq x y z
N MET A 1 -24.02 -10.50 18.59
CA MET A 1 -23.76 -11.39 17.42
C MET A 1 -24.57 -12.68 17.68
N LYS A 2 -24.68 -13.65 16.75
CA LYS A 2 -25.27 -14.93 17.17
C LYS A 2 -24.34 -15.62 18.20
N PRO A 3 -24.83 -16.29 19.26
CA PRO A 3 -23.98 -16.86 20.31
C PRO A 3 -22.88 -17.80 19.78
N GLU A 4 -23.17 -18.57 18.74
CA GLU A 4 -22.20 -19.46 18.07
C GLU A 4 -21.02 -18.70 17.44
N ASN A 5 -21.27 -17.49 16.93
CA ASN A 5 -20.22 -16.64 16.36
C ASN A 5 -19.37 -15.97 17.44
N GLU A 6 -19.92 -15.75 18.65
CA GLU A 6 -19.16 -15.19 19.77
C GLU A 6 -18.10 -16.15 20.27
N GLN A 7 -18.36 -17.46 20.23
CA GLN A 7 -17.36 -18.48 20.51
C GLN A 7 -16.24 -18.51 19.47
N ILE A 8 -16.58 -18.38 18.18
CA ILE A 8 -15.58 -18.33 17.10
C ILE A 8 -14.65 -17.12 17.29
N VAL A 9 -15.21 -15.93 17.54
CA VAL A 9 -14.41 -14.72 17.77
C VAL A 9 -13.53 -14.86 19.00
N LYS A 10 -14.05 -15.38 20.12
CA LYS A 10 -13.23 -15.63 21.33
C LYS A 10 -12.08 -16.60 21.06
N SER A 11 -12.33 -17.66 20.29
CA SER A 11 -11.27 -18.63 19.93
C SER A 11 -10.18 -18.01 19.06
N PHE A 12 -10.55 -17.14 18.11
CA PHE A 12 -9.59 -16.41 17.29
C PHE A 12 -8.76 -15.45 18.15
N LEU A 13 -9.42 -14.63 18.97
CA LEU A 13 -8.77 -13.64 19.82
C LEU A 13 -7.85 -14.25 20.88
N ALA A 14 -8.11 -15.49 21.31
CA ALA A 14 -7.25 -16.20 22.26
C ALA A 14 -5.83 -16.46 21.74
N HIS A 15 -5.61 -16.40 20.42
CA HIS A 15 -4.30 -16.61 19.79
C HIS A 15 -3.83 -15.37 19.02
N ALA A 16 -4.57 -14.26 19.13
CA ALA A 16 -4.34 -13.07 18.34
C ALA A 16 -3.03 -12.37 18.71
N ASP A 17 -2.65 -12.37 19.99
CA ASP A 17 -1.42 -11.74 20.46
C ASP A 17 -0.18 -12.49 19.94
N ASP A 18 -0.10 -13.81 20.15
CA ASP A 18 1.00 -14.65 19.65
C ASP A 18 1.17 -14.51 18.13
N LEU A 19 0.06 -14.59 17.38
CA LEU A 19 0.06 -14.42 15.93
C LEU A 19 0.57 -13.02 15.52
N SER A 20 0.20 -11.98 16.27
CA SER A 20 0.60 -10.62 15.95
C SER A 20 2.07 -10.35 16.24
N ASP A 21 2.64 -11.04 17.23
CA ASP A 21 4.07 -10.99 17.53
C ASP A 21 4.88 -11.66 16.42
N ASP A 22 4.51 -12.88 16.00
CA ASP A 22 5.15 -13.56 14.87
C ASP A 22 5.09 -12.70 13.58
N ILE A 23 3.94 -12.08 13.30
CA ILE A 23 3.80 -11.18 12.15
C ILE A 23 4.69 -9.94 12.30
N THR A 24 4.86 -9.42 13.51
CA THR A 24 5.71 -8.24 13.74
C THR A 24 7.17 -8.57 13.42
N ASP A 25 7.64 -9.74 13.85
CA ASP A 25 9.00 -10.22 13.58
C ASP A 25 9.22 -10.44 12.08
N ASP A 26 8.27 -11.08 11.40
CA ASP A 26 8.30 -11.27 9.95
C ASP A 26 8.34 -9.93 9.19
N VAL A 27 7.56 -8.95 9.64
CA VAL A 27 7.52 -7.60 9.03
C VAL A 27 8.83 -6.86 9.29
N GLU A 28 9.42 -6.98 10.47
CA GLU A 28 10.73 -6.40 10.75
C GLU A 28 11.81 -7.00 9.85
N GLU A 29 11.81 -8.33 9.69
CA GLU A 29 12.71 -8.99 8.75
C GLU A 29 12.47 -8.45 7.34
N MET A 30 11.23 -8.41 6.89
CA MET A 30 10.84 -7.97 5.56
C MET A 30 11.28 -6.53 5.24
N LEU A 31 10.94 -5.60 6.12
CA LEU A 31 11.08 -4.16 5.88
C LEU A 31 12.38 -3.59 6.45
N GLY A 32 13.09 -4.34 7.30
CA GLY A 32 14.24 -3.90 8.06
C GLY A 32 13.88 -2.95 9.22
N VAL A 33 12.59 -2.77 9.51
CA VAL A 33 12.09 -1.93 10.60
C VAL A 33 10.67 -2.33 10.97
N VAL A 34 10.33 -2.29 12.26
CA VAL A 34 8.93 -2.36 12.71
C VAL A 34 8.25 -1.01 12.47
N PRO A 35 7.17 -0.94 11.68
CA PRO A 35 6.41 0.30 11.51
C PRO A 35 5.88 0.83 12.84
N PHE A 36 6.08 2.12 13.13
CA PHE A 36 5.59 2.73 14.39
C PHE A 36 4.06 2.61 14.58
N ILE A 37 3.31 2.44 13.50
CA ILE A 37 1.86 2.23 13.58
C ILE A 37 1.51 0.97 14.36
N PHE A 38 2.38 -0.05 14.33
CA PHE A 38 2.18 -1.29 15.08
C PHE A 38 2.26 -1.06 16.58
N SER A 39 3.19 -0.24 17.07
CA SER A 39 3.29 0.06 18.51
C SER A 39 2.06 0.77 19.05
N ILE A 40 1.43 1.64 18.24
CA ILE A 40 0.22 2.35 18.64
C ILE A 40 -1.01 1.44 18.54
N LEU A 41 -1.11 0.63 17.49
CA LEU A 41 -2.26 -0.28 17.32
C LEU A 41 -2.32 -1.36 18.41
N ARG A 42 -1.19 -1.78 18.98
CA ARG A 42 -1.12 -2.71 20.11
C ARG A 42 -1.92 -2.27 21.34
N ASP A 43 -2.18 -0.97 21.51
CA ASP A 43 -3.11 -0.48 22.55
C ASP A 43 -4.55 -1.00 22.38
N ARG A 44 -4.87 -1.56 21.20
CA ARG A 44 -6.13 -2.20 20.84
C ARG A 44 -5.87 -3.57 20.22
N PRO A 45 -5.61 -4.62 21.02
CA PRO A 45 -5.14 -5.93 20.54
C PRO A 45 -6.00 -6.55 19.44
N GLU A 46 -7.34 -6.49 19.55
CA GLU A 46 -8.23 -7.01 18.52
C GLU A 46 -8.08 -6.27 17.17
N SER A 47 -7.92 -4.95 17.22
CA SER A 47 -7.71 -4.13 16.02
C SER A 47 -6.32 -4.35 15.45
N PHE A 48 -5.31 -4.50 16.31
CA PHE A 48 -3.95 -4.82 15.91
C PHE A 48 -3.90 -6.14 15.16
N ALA A 49 -4.36 -7.22 15.76
CA ALA A 49 -4.30 -8.55 15.16
C ALA A 49 -5.02 -8.67 13.83
N LEU A 50 -6.19 -8.03 13.70
CA LEU A 50 -6.92 -8.02 12.44
C LEU A 50 -6.20 -7.17 11.37
N SER A 51 -5.65 -6.01 11.75
CA SER A 51 -4.93 -5.13 10.81
C SER A 51 -3.63 -5.77 10.36
N THR A 52 -2.78 -6.24 11.28
CA THR A 52 -1.46 -6.80 10.95
C THR A 52 -1.57 -8.06 10.11
N LEU A 53 -2.54 -8.93 10.41
CA LEU A 53 -2.80 -10.10 9.59
C LEU A 53 -3.18 -9.73 8.16
N ALA A 54 -4.08 -8.75 7.99
CA ALA A 54 -4.48 -8.27 6.68
C ALA A 54 -3.29 -7.63 5.94
N ASP A 55 -2.60 -6.69 6.58
CA ASP A 55 -1.48 -5.94 6.02
C ASP A 55 -0.33 -6.87 5.61
N TYR A 56 0.04 -7.84 6.45
CA TYR A 56 1.06 -8.84 6.13
C TYR A 56 0.69 -9.64 4.88
N ARG A 57 -0.57 -10.10 4.78
CA ARG A 57 -1.05 -10.84 3.61
C ARG A 57 -1.13 -9.99 2.35
N PHE A 58 -1.37 -8.69 2.48
CA PHE A 58 -1.38 -7.75 1.35
C PHE A 58 0.04 -7.44 0.87
N SER A 59 1.01 -7.34 1.77
CA SER A 59 2.43 -7.11 1.45
C SER A 59 3.15 -8.36 0.95
N ARG A 60 2.67 -9.56 1.28
CA ARG A 60 3.15 -10.85 0.75
C ARG A 60 2.00 -11.65 0.11
N PRO A 61 1.44 -11.16 -1.00
CA PRO A 61 0.36 -11.85 -1.67
C PRO A 61 0.89 -13.14 -2.33
N ALA A 62 0.14 -14.23 -2.21
CA ALA A 62 0.55 -15.53 -2.78
C ALA A 62 0.64 -15.55 -4.32
N SER A 63 0.04 -14.56 -4.99
CA SER A 63 -0.04 -14.49 -6.46
C SER A 63 1.08 -13.68 -7.11
N LEU A 64 1.95 -13.03 -6.34
CA LEU A 64 3.09 -12.26 -6.84
C LEU A 64 4.35 -12.65 -6.09
N ASP A 65 5.50 -12.65 -6.78
CA ASP A 65 6.78 -12.74 -6.08
C ASP A 65 7.04 -11.48 -5.25
N ALA A 66 7.90 -11.60 -4.23
CA ALA A 66 8.15 -10.54 -3.27
C ALA A 66 8.73 -9.27 -3.93
N LYS A 67 9.65 -9.42 -4.89
CA LYS A 67 10.21 -8.27 -5.63
C LYS A 67 9.11 -7.51 -6.38
N THR A 68 8.24 -8.22 -7.10
CA THR A 68 7.12 -7.60 -7.82
C THR A 68 6.15 -6.90 -6.86
N ALA A 69 5.82 -7.53 -5.73
CA ALA A 69 4.94 -6.93 -4.71
C ALA A 69 5.53 -5.63 -4.14
N GLU A 70 6.82 -5.60 -3.81
CA GLU A 70 7.48 -4.39 -3.30
C GLU A 70 7.59 -3.28 -4.35
N LEU A 71 7.87 -3.60 -5.62
CA LEU A 71 7.85 -2.60 -6.69
C LEU A 71 6.46 -1.97 -6.87
N ILE A 72 5.39 -2.75 -6.71
CA ILE A 72 4.02 -2.20 -6.70
C ILE A 72 3.81 -1.31 -5.46
N ALA A 73 4.30 -1.71 -4.29
CA ALA A 73 4.22 -0.91 -3.07
C ALA A 73 4.95 0.44 -3.22
N VAL A 74 6.13 0.45 -3.85
CA VAL A 74 6.87 1.68 -4.21
C VAL A 74 6.03 2.58 -5.11
N ALA A 75 5.41 2.03 -6.16
CA ALA A 75 4.54 2.80 -7.06
C ALA A 75 3.34 3.42 -6.33
N ALA A 76 2.71 2.64 -5.44
CA ALA A 76 1.57 3.07 -4.65
C ALA A 76 1.95 4.16 -3.64
N ALA A 77 3.05 3.97 -2.91
CA ALA A 77 3.55 4.95 -1.93
C ALA A 77 3.93 6.28 -2.61
N ALA A 78 4.62 6.23 -3.74
CA ALA A 78 4.97 7.41 -4.52
C ALA A 78 3.73 8.14 -5.04
N SER A 79 2.74 7.40 -5.56
CA SER A 79 1.50 7.98 -6.08
C SER A 79 0.61 8.59 -4.98
N ALA A 80 0.70 8.06 -3.75
CA ALA A 80 -0.05 8.54 -2.59
C ALA A 80 0.63 9.69 -1.83
N GLY A 81 1.89 10.02 -2.15
CA GLY A 81 2.68 10.99 -1.38
C GLY A 81 3.06 10.49 0.02
N ALA A 82 3.20 9.17 0.18
CA ALA A 82 3.52 8.54 1.45
C ALA A 82 5.04 8.39 1.62
N ASP A 83 5.74 9.50 1.84
CA ASP A 83 7.22 9.57 1.80
C ASP A 83 7.91 8.61 2.77
N SER A 84 7.34 8.41 3.97
CA SER A 84 7.85 7.45 4.95
C SER A 84 7.76 6.02 4.44
N CYS A 85 6.61 5.64 3.85
CA CYS A 85 6.39 4.32 3.28
C CYS A 85 7.27 4.12 2.04
N LEU A 86 7.43 5.16 1.22
CA LEU A 86 8.23 5.10 0.00
C LEU A 86 9.67 4.71 0.30
N LYS A 87 10.29 5.32 1.32
CA LYS A 87 11.66 4.98 1.71
C LYS A 87 11.78 3.52 2.17
N VAL A 88 10.83 3.05 2.97
CA VAL A 88 10.81 1.67 3.50
C VAL A 88 10.67 0.66 2.37
N HIS A 89 9.69 0.84 1.49
CA HIS A 89 9.44 -0.09 0.39
C HIS A 89 10.51 -0.06 -0.70
N ILE A 90 11.21 1.07 -0.91
CA ILE A 90 12.43 1.09 -1.75
C ILE A 90 13.50 0.16 -1.14
N GLY A 91 13.71 0.24 0.18
CA GLY A 91 14.65 -0.64 0.88
C GLY A 91 14.27 -2.12 0.77
N ALA A 92 13.00 -2.44 0.99
CA ALA A 92 12.47 -3.80 0.87
C ALA A 92 12.59 -4.33 -0.57
N ALA A 93 12.24 -3.55 -1.58
CA ALA A 93 12.40 -3.94 -2.99
C ALA A 93 13.86 -4.29 -3.33
N LEU A 94 14.82 -3.48 -2.87
CA LEU A 94 16.25 -3.75 -3.07
C LEU A 94 16.69 -5.03 -2.33
N LYS A 95 16.17 -5.27 -1.12
CA LYS A 95 16.43 -6.51 -0.36
C LYS A 95 15.93 -7.75 -1.11
N GLU A 96 14.79 -7.64 -1.79
CA GLU A 96 14.21 -8.69 -2.65
C GLU A 96 14.89 -8.79 -4.03
N GLY A 97 16.00 -8.08 -4.25
CA GLY A 97 16.80 -8.18 -5.46
C GLY A 97 16.37 -7.26 -6.61
N ALA A 98 15.53 -6.25 -6.35
CA ALA A 98 15.33 -5.19 -7.32
C ALA A 98 16.62 -4.40 -7.55
N SER A 99 16.85 -4.04 -8.81
CA SER A 99 17.91 -3.13 -9.20
C SER A 99 17.51 -1.67 -8.96
N ARG A 100 18.53 -0.80 -8.87
CA ARG A 100 18.31 0.64 -8.82
C ARG A 100 17.50 1.15 -10.02
N ASP A 101 17.70 0.57 -11.19
CA ASP A 101 17.04 0.99 -12.42
C ASP A 101 15.57 0.54 -12.45
N GLU A 102 15.24 -0.69 -11.99
CA GLU A 102 13.85 -1.11 -11.79
C GLU A 102 13.10 -0.16 -10.84
N VAL A 103 13.72 0.22 -9.71
CA VAL A 103 13.12 1.18 -8.77
C VAL A 103 12.91 2.54 -9.43
N LEU A 104 13.91 3.04 -10.18
CA LEU A 104 13.80 4.32 -10.89
C LEU A 104 12.68 4.30 -11.94
N ASP A 105 12.56 3.23 -12.71
CA ASP A 105 11.51 3.07 -13.71
C ASP A 105 10.12 3.09 -13.07
N VAL A 106 9.94 2.40 -11.94
CA VAL A 106 8.68 2.44 -11.18
C VAL A 106 8.34 3.85 -10.70
N LEU A 107 9.31 4.60 -10.19
CA LEU A 107 9.10 5.99 -9.76
C LEU A 107 8.72 6.91 -10.93
N LEU A 108 9.35 6.74 -12.09
CA LEU A 108 9.03 7.48 -13.30
C LEU A 108 7.63 7.14 -13.83
N ILE A 109 7.20 5.88 -13.72
CA ILE A 109 5.83 5.45 -14.02
C ILE A 109 4.84 6.13 -13.08
N ALA A 110 5.09 6.12 -11.77
CA ALA A 110 4.23 6.79 -10.79
C ALA A 110 4.11 8.30 -11.08
N ALA A 111 5.24 8.96 -11.39
CA ALA A 111 5.26 10.38 -11.75
C ALA A 111 4.49 10.67 -13.05
N MET A 112 4.58 9.79 -14.06
CA MET A 112 3.79 9.90 -15.29
C MET A 112 2.29 9.84 -15.00
N ILE A 113 1.84 8.91 -14.15
CA ILE A 113 0.43 8.80 -13.74
C ILE A 113 -0.01 10.08 -12.98
N GLY A 114 0.81 10.58 -12.05
CA GLY A 114 0.54 11.85 -11.36
C GLY A 114 0.41 13.04 -12.31
N LYS A 115 1.34 13.18 -13.26
CA LYS A 115 1.30 14.24 -14.29
C LYS A 115 0.02 14.17 -15.12
N THR A 116 -0.32 12.97 -15.60
CA THR A 116 -1.49 12.78 -16.47
C THR A 116 -2.81 12.99 -15.73
N ARG A 117 -2.88 12.67 -14.42
CA ARG A 117 -4.04 13.02 -13.57
C ARG A 117 -4.32 14.52 -13.60
N VAL A 118 -3.29 15.34 -13.38
CA VAL A 118 -3.40 16.81 -13.40
C VAL A 118 -3.85 17.27 -14.79
N LEU A 119 -3.10 16.92 -15.84
CA LEU A 119 -3.39 17.34 -17.21
C LEU A 119 -4.80 16.95 -17.64
N ALA A 120 -5.22 15.71 -17.40
CA ALA A 120 -6.54 15.24 -17.80
C ALA A 120 -7.66 16.00 -17.09
N SER A 121 -7.50 16.29 -15.79
CA SER A 121 -8.49 17.08 -15.04
C SER A 121 -8.57 18.52 -15.54
N SER A 122 -7.42 19.20 -15.66
CA SER A 122 -7.35 20.61 -16.04
C SER A 122 -7.81 20.82 -17.49
N LEU A 123 -7.37 19.98 -18.43
CA LEU A 123 -7.73 20.11 -19.84
C LEU A 123 -9.21 19.80 -20.11
N ARG A 124 -9.85 18.94 -19.30
CA ARG A 124 -11.31 18.75 -19.37
C ARG A 124 -12.06 20.03 -19.04
N GLN A 125 -11.68 20.70 -17.94
CA GLN A 125 -12.29 21.96 -17.52
C GLN A 125 -11.99 23.09 -18.50
N PHE A 126 -10.75 23.18 -18.98
CA PHE A 126 -10.38 24.13 -20.05
C PHE A 126 -11.25 23.93 -21.29
N ARG A 127 -11.42 22.68 -21.75
CA ARG A 127 -12.29 22.38 -22.89
C ARG A 127 -13.75 22.73 -22.63
N GLU A 128 -14.25 22.60 -21.41
CA GLU A 128 -15.63 22.93 -21.07
C GLU A 128 -15.89 24.44 -21.07
N VAL A 129 -14.96 25.22 -20.52
CA VAL A 129 -15.08 26.69 -20.42
C VAL A 129 -14.68 27.40 -21.71
N CYS A 130 -13.55 27.02 -22.29
CA CYS A 130 -12.99 27.65 -23.48
C CYS A 130 -13.39 26.96 -24.78
N GLY A 131 -14.01 25.77 -24.71
CA GLY A 131 -14.51 25.07 -25.89
C GLY A 131 -15.97 25.39 -26.22
N LYS A 132 -16.21 26.53 -26.88
CA LYS A 132 -17.38 26.79 -27.75
C LYS A 132 -16.89 27.68 -28.91
N GLU A 133 -17.20 27.50 -30.20
CA GLU A 133 -18.21 26.73 -30.96
C GLU A 133 -17.54 26.07 -32.18
N GLN A 134 -17.76 24.78 -32.45
CA GLN A 134 -17.84 24.35 -33.85
C GLN A 134 -19.30 24.53 -34.28
N GLY A 135 -19.65 25.79 -34.53
CA GLY A 135 -20.95 26.21 -35.02
C GLY A 135 -20.79 26.89 -36.38
N THR A 136 -21.08 26.13 -37.44
CA THR A 136 -21.56 26.57 -38.75
C THR A 136 -20.71 27.52 -39.62
N GLY A 137 -20.22 26.98 -40.73
CA GLY A 137 -19.78 27.76 -41.89
C GLY A 137 -19.69 26.88 -43.15
N ARG A 138 -20.81 26.81 -43.88
CA ARG A 138 -21.02 26.44 -45.30
C ARG A 138 -20.09 25.43 -45.98
#